data_AF-A0A2M8D7C6-F1
#
_entry.id   AF-A0A2M8D7C6-F1
#
_cell.length_a   1.000
_cell.length_b   1.000
_cell.length_c   1.000
_cell.angle_alpha   90.00
_cell.angle_beta   90.00
_cell.angle_gamma   90.00
#
_symmetry.space_group_name_H-M   'P 1'
#
loop_
_entity.id
_entity.type
_entity.pdbx_description
1 polymer ?
#
loop_
_entity_poly.entity_id
_entity_poly.type
_entity_poly.pdbx_seq_one_letter_code
_entity_poly.pdbx_strand_id
1 'polypeptide(L)' 'MQSKPINSETRICPVCRTVILPHEVALFFSGKGNLVQMRVEEDVVLIHEECADSFETRSKLLSFLTNGKDDLSWLE' A
#
# COMPACT_ATOMS: atom_id res chain seq x y z
N MET A 1 -27.87 11.50 9.99
CA MET A 1 -26.43 11.41 9.69
C MET A 1 -26.10 9.93 9.52
N GLN A 2 -26.02 9.43 8.29
CA GLN A 2 -25.63 8.03 8.04
C GLN A 2 -24.10 7.99 7.97
N SER A 3 -23.50 7.36 8.97
CA SER A 3 -22.09 6.99 9.00
C SER A 3 -21.80 6.09 7.80
N LYS A 4 -21.02 6.60 6.84
CA LYS A 4 -20.48 5.79 5.75
C LYS A 4 -19.75 4.59 6.37
N PRO A 5 -19.99 3.35 5.90
CA PRO A 5 -19.23 2.20 6.37
C PRO A 5 -17.75 2.47 6.10
N ILE A 6 -16.90 2.27 7.11
CA ILE A 6 -15.44 2.45 7.07
C ILE A 6 -14.75 1.48 6.05
N ASN A 7 -15.53 0.66 5.34
CA ASN A 7 -15.08 -0.46 4.50
C ASN A 7 -15.40 -0.35 3.00
N SER A 8 -15.87 0.79 2.49
CA SER A 8 -16.32 0.90 1.09
C SER A 8 -15.33 1.54 0.11
N GLU A 9 -14.04 1.56 0.44
CA GLU A 9 -13.00 1.86 -0.55
C GLU A 9 -12.29 0.55 -0.87
N THR A 10 -12.61 -0.02 -2.03
CA THR A 10 -11.91 -1.18 -2.58
C THR A 10 -10.42 -0.83 -2.67
N ARG A 11 -9.62 -1.37 -1.76
CA ARG A 11 -8.17 -1.20 -1.80
C ARG A 11 -7.61 -2.15 -2.84
N ILE A 12 -6.72 -1.64 -3.70
CA ILE A 12 -6.09 -2.40 -4.76
C ILE A 12 -4.59 -2.36 -4.51
N CYS A 13 -3.93 -3.51 -4.58
CA CYS A 13 -2.48 -3.55 -4.53
C CYS A 13 -1.92 -2.85 -5.79
N PRO A 14 -1.10 -1.81 -5.66
CA PRO A 14 -0.62 -1.03 -6.80
C PRO A 14 0.36 -1.80 -7.70
N VAL A 15 0.95 -2.90 -7.20
CA VAL A 15 1.90 -3.75 -7.93
C VAL A 15 1.17 -4.79 -8.78
N CYS A 16 0.41 -5.69 -8.16
CA CYS A 16 -0.27 -6.78 -8.89
C CYS A 16 -1.68 -6.42 -9.38
N ARG A 17 -2.22 -5.25 -9.00
CA ARG A 17 -3.58 -4.80 -9.33
C ARG A 17 -4.71 -5.70 -8.79
N THR A 18 -4.39 -6.63 -7.90
CA THR A 18 -5.38 -7.46 -7.20
C THR A 18 -6.05 -6.68 -6.06
N VAL A 19 -7.33 -6.94 -5.85
CA VAL A 19 -8.11 -6.37 -4.74
C VAL A 19 -7.55 -6.91 -3.42
N ILE A 20 -7.24 -5.99 -2.50
CA ILE A 20 -6.89 -6.31 -1.12
C ILE A 20 -8.20 -6.52 -0.36
N LEU A 21 -8.40 -7.74 0.12
CA LEU A 21 -9.65 -8.13 0.76
C LEU A 21 -9.74 -7.57 2.19
N PRO A 22 -10.95 -7.30 2.71
CA PRO A 22 -11.10 -6.77 4.07
C PRO A 22 -10.47 -7.65 5.16
N HIS A 23 -10.48 -8.97 4.97
CA HIS A 23 -9.86 -9.90 5.92
C HIS A 23 -8.34 -9.80 5.91
N GLU A 24 -7.73 -9.47 4.77
CA GLU A 24 -6.29 -9.24 4.64
C GLU A 24 -5.87 -7.99 5.41
N VAL A 25 -6.69 -6.94 5.34
CA VAL A 25 -6.48 -5.72 6.14
C VAL A 25 -6.62 -6.02 7.64
N ALA A 26 -7.59 -6.86 8.03
CA ALA A 26 -7.74 -7.28 9.42
C ALA A 26 -6.53 -8.10 9.92
N LEU A 27 -6.00 -8.99 9.09
CA LEU A 27 -4.78 -9.75 9.40
C LEU A 27 -3.58 -8.83 9.61
N PHE A 28 -3.39 -7.84 8.73
CA PHE A 28 -2.37 -6.80 8.87
C PHE A 28 -2.47 -6.07 10.22
N PHE A 29 -3.66 -5.56 10.58
CA PHE A 29 -3.86 -4.87 11.87
C PHE A 29 -3.71 -5.79 13.09
N SER A 30 -3.91 -7.10 12.92
CA SER A 30 -3.67 -8.10 13.98
C SER A 30 -2.19 -8.48 14.15
N GLY A 31 -1.29 -7.91 13.35
CA GLY A 31 0.15 -8.22 13.37
C GLY A 31 0.52 -9.55 12.70
N LYS A 32 -0.42 -10.17 11.97
CA LYS A 32 -0.21 -11.46 11.28
C LYS A 32 0.40 -11.34 9.88
N GLY A 33 0.78 -10.13 9.47
CA GLY A 33 1.71 -9.84 8.36
C GLY A 33 1.37 -10.54 7.04
N ASN A 34 0.54 -9.90 6.22
CA ASN A 34 0.27 -10.31 4.84
C ASN A 34 0.27 -9.12 3.86
N LEU A 35 0.45 -7.91 4.40
CA LEU A 35 0.48 -6.64 3.69
C LEU A 35 1.63 -5.79 4.24
N VAL A 36 2.20 -4.97 3.38
CA VAL A 36 3.17 -3.92 3.71
C VAL A 36 2.48 -2.57 3.53
N GLN A 37 2.64 -1.70 4.53
CA GLN A 37 2.20 -0.32 4.46
C GLN A 37 3.36 0.55 3.98
N MET A 38 3.11 1.37 2.96
CA MET A 38 4.10 2.30 2.42
C MET A 38 3.47 3.69 2.27
N ARG A 39 4.23 4.71 2.67
CA ARG A 39 3.87 6.10 2.41
C ARG A 39 4.39 6.51 1.03
N VAL A 40 3.51 7.05 0.21
CA VAL A 40 3.81 7.57 -1.13
C VAL A 40 3.23 8.97 -1.18
N GLU A 41 4.10 9.98 -1.23
CA GLU A 41 3.70 11.40 -1.17
C GLU A 41 2.83 11.68 0.09
N GLU A 42 1.59 12.15 -0.10
CA GLU A 42 0.62 12.42 0.97
C GLU A 42 -0.27 11.21 1.31
N ASP A 43 -0.16 10.12 0.56
CA ASP A 43 -1.00 8.94 0.67
C ASP A 43 -0.30 7.76 1.36
N VAL A 44 -1.14 6.85 1.86
CA VAL A 44 -0.71 5.56 2.42
C VAL A 44 -1.28 4.46 1.55
N VAL A 45 -0.39 3.65 0.98
CA VAL A 45 -0.76 2.48 0.17
C VAL A 45 -0.48 1.19 0.93
N LEU A 46 -1.35 0.21 0.72
CA LEU A 46 -1.13 -1.17 1.16
C LEU A 46 -0.72 -2.01 -0.04
N ILE A 47 0.24 -2.89 0.17
CA ILE A 47 0.86 -3.72 -0.87
C ILE A 47 0.90 -5.15 -0.34
N HIS A 48 0.59 -6.17 -1.14
CA HIS A 48 0.83 -7.55 -0.72
C HIS A 48 2.31 -7.75 -0.43
N GLU A 49 2.63 -8.48 0.63
CA GLU A 49 4.02 -8.70 1.05
C GLU A 49 4.86 -9.33 -0.07
N GLU A 50 4.32 -10.35 -0.76
CA GLU A 50 4.95 -10.99 -1.92
C GLU A 50 5.27 -9.99 -3.06
N CYS A 51 4.44 -8.97 -3.23
CA CYS A 51 4.63 -7.94 -4.24
C CYS A 51 5.71 -6.95 -3.82
N ALA A 52 5.82 -6.65 -2.53
CA ALA A 52 6.87 -5.79 -2.00
C ALA A 52 8.23 -6.49 -2.03
N ASP A 53 8.28 -7.78 -1.69
CA ASP A 53 9.50 -8.60 -1.66
C ASP A 53 10.09 -8.84 -3.06
N SER A 54 9.28 -8.71 -4.10
CA SER A 54 9.74 -8.75 -5.49
C SER A 54 10.69 -7.59 -5.85
N PHE A 55 10.77 -6.55 -5.02
CA PHE A 55 11.68 -5.42 -5.19
C PHE A 55 12.91 -5.56 -4.27
N GLU A 56 14.11 -5.50 -4.85
CA GLU A 56 15.38 -5.60 -4.12
C GLU A 56 15.57 -4.52 -3.05
N THR A 57 14.99 -3.33 -3.27
CA THR A 57 15.08 -2.21 -2.31
C THR A 57 13.77 -1.46 -2.22
N ARG A 58 13.53 -0.87 -1.05
CA ARG A 58 12.40 0.06 -0.83
C ARG A 58 12.40 1.23 -1.82
N SER A 59 13.57 1.72 -2.23
CA SER A 59 13.68 2.81 -3.21
C SER A 59 13.16 2.40 -4.59
N LYS A 60 13.48 1.17 -5.05
CA LYS A 60 12.94 0.64 -6.32
C LYS A 60 11.42 0.49 -6.26
N LEU A 61 10.89 0.01 -5.14
CA LEU A 61 9.44 -0.06 -4.91
C LEU A 61 8.81 1.34 -4.91
N LEU A 62 9.40 2.33 -4.22
CA LEU A 62 8.89 3.70 -4.21
C LEU A 62 8.86 4.30 -5.61
N SER A 63 9.96 4.18 -6.36
CA SER A 63 10.06 4.68 -7.73
C SER A 63 9.04 4.00 -8.65
N PHE A 64 8.75 2.70 -8.47
CA PHE A 64 7.67 2.03 -9.18
C PHE A 64 6.30 2.64 -8.85
N LEU A 65 6.01 2.88 -7.56
CA LEU A 65 4.73 3.43 -7.11
C LEU A 65 4.51 4.87 -7.58
N THR A 66 5.57 5.66 -7.71
CA THR A 66 5.51 7.04 -8.20
C THR A 66 5.69 7.15 -9.71
N ASN A 67 5.77 6.03 -10.45
CA ASN A 67 6.09 6.00 -11.89
C ASN A 67 7.38 6.76 -12.25
N GLY A 68 8.41 6.67 -11.39
CA GLY A 68 9.69 7.34 -11.59
C GLY A 68 9.65 8.85 -11.34
N LYS A 69 8.54 9.39 -10.82
CA LYS A 69 8.52 10.72 -10.23
C LYS A 69 9.13 10.60 -8.83
N ASP A 70 10.45 10.63 -8.78
CA ASP A 70 11.19 10.84 -7.53
C ASP A 70 11.00 12.30 -7.09
N ASP A 71 9.77 12.67 -6.71
CA ASP A 71 9.53 13.93 -6.02
C ASP A 71 9.95 13.71 -4.56
N LEU A 72 11.24 13.94 -4.31
CA LEU A 72 11.88 13.83 -3.00
C LEU A 72 11.61 15.07 -2.11
N SER A 73 10.64 15.91 -2.48
CA SER A 73 10.27 17.12 -1.72
C SER A 73 9.78 16.83 -0.30
N TRP A 74 9.41 15.59 0.00
CA TRP A 74 9.03 15.14 1.35
C TRP A 74 10.23 14.83 2.27
N LEU A 75 11.47 14.92 1.77
CA LEU A 75 12.71 14.79 2.57
C LEU A 75 13.25 16.13 3.09
N GLU A 76 12.64 17.27 2.71
CA GLU A 76 13.02 18.61 3.21
C GLU A 76 12.21 19.06 4.43
#